data_AF-E3E5I6-F1
#
_entry.id   AF-E3E5I6-F1
#
_cell.length_a   1.000
_cell.length_b   1.000
_cell.length_c   1.000
_cell.angle_alpha   90.00
_cell.angle_beta   90.00
_cell.angle_gamma   90.00
#
_symmetry.space_group_name_H-M   'P 1'
#
loop_
_entity.id
_entity.type
_entity.pdbx_description
1 polymer ?
#
loop_
_entity_poly.entity_id
_entity_poly.type
_entity_poly.pdbx_seq_one_letter_code
_entity_poly.pdbx_strand_id
1 'polypeptide(L)' 'MDISPELSEVAFEDKDDFYDHSWLLLKDLINFKWDENYYCDQFMEYRNIMDTCSGFINETIPKLSKLGNAEDVRVIFWFG' A
#
# COMPACT_ATOMS: atom_id res chain seq x y z
N MET A 1 -4.81 26.45 3.02
CA MET A 1 -4.46 25.13 3.55
C MET A 1 -4.46 25.25 5.05
N ASP A 2 -5.15 24.34 5.75
CA ASP A 2 -5.43 24.39 7.18
C ASP A 2 -4.43 23.49 7.91
N ILE A 3 -3.17 23.95 8.01
CA ILE A 3 -2.09 23.21 8.66
C ILE A 3 -1.40 24.18 9.62
N SER A 4 -1.15 23.75 10.86
CA SER A 4 -0.51 24.61 11.85
C SER A 4 0.93 24.94 11.44
N PRO A 5 1.49 26.09 11.86
CA PRO A 5 2.85 26.50 11.50
C PRO A 5 3.91 25.46 11.89
N GLU A 6 3.72 24.74 13.00
CA GLU A 6 4.67 23.71 13.42
C GLU A 6 4.67 22.46 12.52
N LEU A 7 3.51 22.13 11.92
CA LEU A 7 3.36 21.01 10.99
C LEU A 7 3.77 21.38 9.55
N SER A 8 3.75 22.68 9.23
CA SER A 8 4.21 23.19 7.93
C SER A 8 5.67 22.86 7.68
N GLU A 9 6.57 23.09 8.64
CA GLU A 9 8.01 22.84 8.46
C GLU A 9 8.32 21.36 8.19
N VAL A 10 7.63 20.44 8.88
CA VAL A 10 7.85 18.99 8.69
C VAL A 10 7.19 18.46 7.41
N ALA A 11 6.02 19.00 7.05
CA ALA A 11 5.29 18.56 5.85
C ALA A 11 5.92 19.05 4.54
N PHE A 12 6.68 20.15 4.59
CA PHE A 12 7.39 20.74 3.45
C PHE A 12 8.92 20.56 3.54
N GLU A 13 9.45 19.88 4.56
CA GLU A 13 10.79 19.31 4.49
C GLU A 13 10.75 18.22 3.39
N ASP A 14 11.07 18.63 2.16
CA ASP A 14 11.40 17.73 1.05
C ASP A 14 12.56 16.84 1.49
N LYS A 15 12.24 15.70 2.10
CA LYS A 15 13.15 14.58 2.27
C LYS A 15 13.16 13.81 0.95
N ASP A 16 13.58 14.51 -0.10
CA ASP A 16 13.59 14.05 -1.50
C ASP A 16 14.41 12.75 -1.71
N ASP A 17 15.20 12.29 -0.72
CA ASP A 17 16.23 11.26 -0.93
C ASP A 17 16.22 10.06 0.04
N PHE A 18 15.24 9.88 0.94
CA PHE A 18 15.31 8.77 1.93
C PHE A 18 14.31 7.62 1.76
N TYR A 19 13.20 7.82 1.06
CA TYR A 19 12.17 6.79 0.96
C TYR A 19 11.62 6.73 -0.46
N ASP A 20 12.00 5.68 -1.19
CA ASP A 20 11.23 5.24 -2.33
C ASP A 20 9.82 4.95 -1.82
N HIS A 21 8.85 5.71 -2.30
CA HIS A 21 7.45 5.49 -1.97
C HIS A 21 6.68 5.22 -3.25
N SER A 22 5.78 4.25 -3.15
CA SER A 22 4.83 3.93 -4.21
C SER A 22 3.42 4.06 -3.66
N TRP A 23 2.46 4.42 -4.51
CA TRP A 23 1.07 4.50 -4.11
C TRP A 23 0.17 3.74 -5.07
N LEU A 24 -0.92 3.18 -4.54
CA LEU A 24 -1.97 2.51 -5.30
C LEU A 24 -3.35 2.98 -4.82
N LEU A 25 -4.32 3.03 -5.73
CA LEU A 25 -5.72 3.22 -5.33
C LEU A 25 -6.26 1.93 -4.72
N LEU A 26 -7.18 2.05 -3.77
CA LEU A 26 -7.92 0.90 -3.25
C LEU A 26 -8.67 0.17 -4.37
N LYS A 27 -9.17 0.90 -5.38
CA LYS A 27 -9.76 0.31 -6.58
C LYS A 27 -8.81 -0.64 -7.31
N ASP A 28 -7.53 -0.29 -7.41
CA ASP A 28 -6.55 -1.14 -8.09
C ASP A 28 -6.24 -2.38 -7.25
N LEU A 29 -6.14 -2.23 -5.92
CA LEU A 29 -5.95 -3.34 -4.99
C LEU A 29 -7.11 -4.34 -5.00
N ILE A 30 -8.35 -3.86 -5.11
CA ILE A 30 -9.55 -4.72 -5.19
C ILE A 30 -9.57 -5.51 -6.51
N ASN A 31 -9.13 -4.90 -7.60
CA ASN A 31 -9.13 -5.52 -8.93
C ASN A 31 -7.86 -6.33 -9.22
N PHE A 32 -6.89 -6.34 -8.31
CA PHE A 32 -5.66 -7.08 -8.45
C PHE A 32 -5.94 -8.60 -8.47
N LYS A 33 -5.21 -9.32 -9.32
CA LYS A 33 -5.32 -10.79 -9.42
C LYS A 33 -4.47 -11.43 -8.33
N TRP A 34 -5.04 -11.55 -7.14
CA TRP A 34 -4.36 -12.14 -5.98
C TRP A 34 -4.07 -13.63 -6.15
N ASP A 35 -4.86 -14.35 -6.95
CA ASP A 35 -4.66 -15.77 -7.23
C ASP A 35 -3.67 -16.00 -8.38
N GLU A 36 -2.47 -15.42 -8.25
CA GLU A 36 -1.35 -15.66 -9.15
C GLU A 36 -0.19 -16.31 -8.40
N ASN A 37 0.57 -17.14 -9.10
CA ASN A 37 1.76 -17.79 -8.55
C ASN A 37 3.01 -16.98 -8.90
N TYR A 38 3.95 -16.90 -7.97
CA TYR A 38 5.27 -16.32 -8.17
C TYR A 38 6.36 -17.30 -7.75
N TYR A 39 7.52 -17.24 -8.39
CA TYR A 39 8.68 -18.00 -7.96
C TYR A 39 9.38 -17.27 -6.82
N CYS A 40 9.55 -17.93 -5.68
CA CYS A 40 10.18 -17.37 -4.50
C CYS A 40 11.61 -17.91 -4.36
N ASP A 41 12.59 -17.13 -4.76
CA ASP A 41 14.02 -17.53 -4.78
C ASP A 41 14.52 -18.00 -3.40
N GLN A 42 14.05 -17.37 -2.31
CA GLN A 42 14.45 -17.72 -0.95
C GLN A 42 14.13 -19.17 -0.58
N PHE A 43 13.05 -19.73 -1.14
CA PHE A 43 12.59 -21.09 -0.86
C PHE A 43 12.71 -22.01 -2.08
N MET A 44 13.19 -21.48 -3.23
CA MET A 44 13.34 -22.17 -4.51
C MET A 44 12.06 -22.87 -4.99
N GLU A 45 10.89 -22.28 -4.72
CA GLU A 45 9.58 -22.88 -5.03
C GLU A 45 8.58 -21.84 -5.55
N TYR A 46 7.51 -22.32 -6.19
CA TYR A 46 6.37 -21.48 -6.54
C TYR A 46 5.43 -21.33 -5.35
N ARG A 47 4.98 -20.10 -5.10
CA ARG A 47 4.00 -19.75 -4.05
C ARG A 47 2.86 -18.95 -4.65
N ASN A 48 1.71 -18.99 -3.99
CA ASN A 48 0.55 -18.19 -4.38
C ASN A 48 0.55 -16.84 -3.63
N ILE A 49 0.26 -15.76 -4.35
CA ILE A 49 0.22 -14.41 -3.76
C ILE A 49 -0.93 -14.31 -2.74
N MET A 50 -2.10 -14.92 -3.01
CA MET A 50 -3.25 -14.90 -2.11
C MET A 50 -2.92 -15.50 -0.75
N ASP A 51 -2.19 -16.62 -0.72
CA ASP A 51 -1.75 -17.25 0.53
C ASP A 51 -0.78 -16.35 1.28
N THR A 52 0.23 -15.83 0.56
CA THR A 52 1.28 -14.95 1.10
C THR A 52 0.69 -13.66 1.69
N CYS A 53 -0.30 -13.08 1.02
CA CYS A 53 -0.90 -11.80 1.36
C CYS A 53 -2.27 -11.94 2.05
N SER A 54 -2.63 -13.13 2.52
CA SER A 54 -3.98 -13.44 3.04
C SER A 54 -4.44 -12.49 4.15
N GLY A 55 -3.56 -12.10 5.07
CA GLY A 55 -3.90 -11.11 6.10
C GLY A 55 -4.20 -9.72 5.54
N PHE A 56 -3.40 -9.27 4.56
CA PHE A 56 -3.64 -7.99 3.89
C PHE A 56 -4.97 -7.99 3.13
N ILE A 57 -5.25 -9.08 2.39
CA ILE A 57 -6.47 -9.23 1.60
C ILE A 57 -7.71 -9.32 2.50
N ASN A 58 -7.68 -10.18 3.52
CA ASN A 58 -8.87 -10.49 4.31
C ASN A 58 -9.12 -9.51 5.46
N GLU A 59 -8.10 -8.75 5.89
CA GLU A 59 -8.25 -7.81 6.99
C GLU A 59 -8.04 -6.35 6.58
N THR A 60 -6.95 -6.06 5.86
CA THR A 60 -6.56 -4.68 5.57
C THR A 60 -7.44 -4.06 4.48
N ILE A 61 -7.61 -4.72 3.34
CA ILE A 61 -8.48 -4.21 2.26
C ILE A 61 -9.90 -3.91 2.77
N PRO A 62 -10.59 -4.79 3.52
CA PRO A 62 -11.90 -4.49 4.10
C PRO A 62 -11.92 -3.31 5.07
N LYS A 63 -10.83 -3.06 5.81
CA LYS A 63 -10.72 -1.88 6.68
C LYS A 63 -10.58 -0.61 5.85
N LEU A 64 -9.78 -0.64 4.77
CA LEU A 64 -9.61 0.48 3.84
C LEU A 64 -10.94 0.85 3.15
N SER A 65 -11.74 -0.15 2.78
CA SER A 65 -13.07 0.06 2.18
C SER A 65 -14.07 0.77 3.10
N LYS A 66 -13.77 0.92 4.40
CA LYS A 66 -14.60 1.69 5.34
C LYS A 66 -14.21 3.17 5.42
N LEU A 67 -13.09 3.58 4.83
CA LEU A 67 -12.59 4.95 4.88
C LEU A 67 -13.25 5.86 3.84
N GLY A 68 -13.73 5.30 2.73
CA GLY A 68 -14.33 6.05 1.63
C GLY A 68 -14.55 5.18 0.39
N ASN A 69 -14.90 5.80 -0.73
CA ASN A 69 -15.01 5.08 -2.00
C ASN A 69 -13.64 4.59 -2.46
N ALA A 70 -13.62 3.49 -3.19
CA ALA A 70 -12.38 2.87 -3.65
C ALA A 70 -11.56 3.78 -4.60
N GLU A 71 -12.22 4.69 -5.34
CA GLU A 71 -11.55 5.71 -6.15
C GLU A 71 -10.87 6.83 -5.32
N ASP A 72 -11.29 7.03 -4.07
CA ASP A 72 -10.86 8.16 -3.23
C ASP A 72 -9.79 7.76 -2.19
N VAL A 73 -9.60 6.46 -1.98
CA VAL A 73 -8.66 5.91 -0.98
C VAL A 73 -7.34 5.51 -1.65
N ARG A 74 -6.23 6.10 -1.19
CA ARG A 74 -4.86 5.76 -1.60
C ARG A 74 -4.12 5.03 -0.50
N VAL A 75 -3.37 3.99 -0.86
CA VAL A 75 -2.42 3.30 0.02
C VAL A 75 -1.01 3.72 -0.39
N ILE A 76 -0.25 4.24 0.55
CA ILE A 76 1.14 4.66 0.35
C ILE A 76 2.05 3.61 1.00
N PHE A 77 2.94 3.03 0.22
CA PHE A 77 3.97 2.11 0.66
C PHE A 77 5.27 2.88 0.85
N TRP A 78 5.83 2.81 2.06
CA TRP A 78 7.12 3.40 2.41
C TRP A 78 8.16 2.28 2.46
N PHE A 79 9.20 2.37 1.63
CA PHE A 79 10.32 1.43 1.64
C PHE A 79 11.54 2.11 2.28
N GLY A 80 12.13 1.49 3.30
CA GLY A 80 13.30 1.98 4.01
C GLY A 80 14.18 0.83 4.51
#